data_AF-A0A8J6RNI5-F1
#
_entry.id   AF-A0A8J6RNI5-F1
#
_cell.length_a   1.000
_cell.length_b   1.000
_cell.length_c   1.000
_cell.angle_alpha   90.00
_cell.angle_beta   90.00
_cell.angle_gamma   90.00
#
_symmetry.space_group_name_H-M   'P 1'
#
loop_
_entity.id
_entity.type
_entity.pdbx_description
1 polymer ?
#
loop_
_entity_poly.entity_id
_entity_poly.type
_entity_poly.pdbx_seq_one_letter_code
_entity_poly.pdbx_strand_id
1 'polypeptide(L)'
;MKEFGLTLEETRIMFSYQYHLVLADIECETNLDKKSLKRKWLSKWKDSTELFLKSQIDQDTVTNISFHLLTDFDQLKKSVKELTVVKANKLTLYLVLLELTLFKPYYSLGDNTEVFKDLRIYDEEKLKKKLRFFAKTLDIDPDVVGRFQSNYKEAIEGIKGGFNPWILGVVGAVLLVVVAAFFTPAIAALLAPILAPGLSGAAAVSAVLAALGGGAIAAGGFGMAGGFAVIVAGGAILGAGAGVGVGNLFAQSPDMALTQAAKLEVIMKEIVYIQKDIRLAQEIIKEQRQAIRSLEDKLDELSRNHDKNNKEIENLEKSIEFLRNALKRNQDLSNQ
;
A
#
# COMPACT_ATOMS: atom_id res chain seq x y z
N MET A 1 12.42 -7.76 10.34
CA MET A 1 11.02 -7.25 10.43
C MET A 1 10.28 -7.49 9.12
N LYS A 2 8.95 -7.64 9.18
CA LYS A 2 8.07 -7.56 8.01
C LYS A 2 7.33 -6.23 8.19
N GLU A 3 6.96 -5.55 7.12
CA GLU A 3 6.18 -4.30 7.14
C GLU A 3 5.29 -4.29 5.87
N PHE A 4 4.11 -3.66 5.89
CA PHE A 4 3.10 -3.57 4.80
C PHE A 4 2.24 -4.81 4.45
N GLY A 5 2.20 -5.85 5.29
CA GLY A 5 1.51 -7.10 4.99
C GLY A 5 2.22 -7.92 3.91
N LEU A 6 3.44 -7.50 3.57
CA LEU A 6 4.39 -8.19 2.70
C LEU A 6 5.68 -8.40 3.50
N THR A 7 6.39 -9.48 3.24
CA THR A 7 7.78 -9.62 3.67
C THR A 7 8.67 -8.62 2.94
N LEU A 8 9.87 -8.36 3.47
CA LEU A 8 10.84 -7.49 2.80
C LEU A 8 11.12 -7.96 1.35
N GLU A 9 11.18 -9.27 1.12
CA GLU A 9 11.37 -9.85 -0.22
C GLU A 9 10.13 -9.68 -1.11
N GLU A 10 8.93 -9.86 -0.58
CA GLU A 10 7.69 -9.62 -1.33
C GLU A 10 7.53 -8.14 -1.70
N THR A 11 7.87 -7.23 -0.79
CA THR A 11 7.90 -5.78 -1.05
C THR A 11 8.94 -5.44 -2.12
N ARG A 12 10.14 -6.04 -2.08
CA ARG A 12 11.16 -5.90 -3.12
C ARG A 12 10.67 -6.41 -4.47
N ILE A 13 9.98 -7.55 -4.52
CA ILE A 13 9.41 -8.11 -5.74
C ILE A 13 8.35 -7.18 -6.31
N MET A 14 7.45 -6.66 -5.49
CA MET A 14 6.44 -5.68 -5.91
C MET A 14 7.10 -4.42 -6.47
N PHE A 15 8.06 -3.82 -5.78
CA PHE A 15 8.78 -2.65 -6.30
C PHE A 15 9.57 -2.96 -7.58
N SER A 16 10.12 -4.16 -7.71
CA SER A 16 10.78 -4.59 -8.94
C SER A 16 9.79 -4.68 -10.09
N TYR A 17 8.57 -5.19 -9.88
CA TYR A 17 7.51 -5.13 -10.89
C TYR A 17 7.11 -3.70 -11.25
N GLN A 18 6.98 -2.79 -10.27
CA GLN A 18 6.72 -1.37 -10.53
C GLN A 18 7.84 -0.75 -11.38
N TYR A 19 9.11 -1.04 -11.07
CA TYR A 19 10.25 -0.65 -11.90
C TYR A 19 10.10 -1.10 -13.36
N HIS A 20 9.78 -2.39 -13.58
CA HIS A 20 9.58 -2.95 -14.91
C HIS A 20 8.33 -2.43 -15.62
N LEU A 21 7.32 -1.98 -14.87
CA LEU A 21 6.13 -1.33 -15.42
C LEU A 21 6.48 0.05 -16.00
N VAL A 22 7.24 0.84 -15.26
CA VAL A 22 7.72 2.17 -15.71
C VAL A 22 8.72 2.03 -16.85
N LEU A 23 9.60 1.04 -16.80
CA LEU A 23 10.55 0.76 -17.88
C LEU A 23 9.80 0.48 -19.20
N ALA A 24 8.72 -0.32 -19.15
CA ALA A 24 7.91 -0.60 -20.33
C ALA A 24 7.24 0.66 -20.92
N ASP A 25 6.81 1.60 -20.07
CA ASP A 25 6.28 2.89 -20.53
C ASP A 25 7.37 3.76 -21.17
N ILE A 26 8.56 3.82 -20.56
CA ILE A 26 9.73 4.54 -21.09
C ILE A 26 10.14 4.00 -22.46
N GLU A 27 10.13 2.67 -22.64
CA GLU A 27 10.46 2.03 -23.90
C GLU A 27 9.51 2.47 -25.03
N CYS A 28 8.23 2.65 -24.72
CA CYS A 28 7.20 3.12 -25.65
C CYS A 28 7.27 4.61 -25.98
N GLU A 29 7.84 5.44 -25.10
CA GLU A 29 7.94 6.89 -25.30
C GLU A 29 8.81 7.23 -26.53
N THR A 30 8.23 7.98 -27.47
CA THR A 30 8.89 8.40 -28.70
C THR A 30 9.56 9.77 -28.58
N ASN A 31 9.04 10.66 -27.72
CA ASN A 31 9.66 11.96 -27.48
C ASN A 31 10.92 11.78 -26.61
N LEU A 32 12.09 12.11 -27.18
CA LEU A 32 13.39 11.88 -26.53
C LEU A 32 13.57 12.65 -25.22
N ASP A 33 13.05 13.87 -25.13
CA ASP A 33 13.13 14.70 -23.93
C ASP A 33 12.27 14.11 -22.81
N LYS A 34 11.01 13.77 -23.11
CA LYS A 34 10.13 13.07 -22.16
C LYS A 34 10.71 11.72 -21.76
N LYS A 35 11.29 10.96 -22.69
CA LYS A 35 11.94 9.68 -22.40
C LYS A 35 13.11 9.84 -21.44
N SER A 36 13.93 10.88 -21.64
CA SER A 36 15.02 11.24 -20.73
C SER A 36 14.52 11.61 -19.34
N LEU A 37 13.48 12.45 -19.25
CA LEU A 37 12.85 12.83 -17.98
C LEU A 37 12.23 11.64 -17.25
N LYS A 38 11.55 10.74 -17.94
CA LYS A 38 10.99 9.50 -17.37
C LYS A 38 12.09 8.58 -16.84
N ARG A 39 13.22 8.45 -17.53
CA ARG A 39 14.41 7.72 -17.03
C ARG A 39 14.98 8.34 -15.76
N LYS A 40 15.08 9.69 -15.73
CA LYS A 40 15.53 10.42 -14.54
C LYS A 40 14.57 10.20 -13.36
N TRP A 41 13.27 10.22 -13.61
CA TRP A 41 12.24 9.88 -12.62
C TRP A 41 12.44 8.46 -12.09
N LEU A 42 12.58 7.46 -12.98
CA LEU A 42 12.73 6.06 -12.60
C LEU A 42 14.00 5.82 -11.78
N SER A 43 15.11 6.48 -12.12
CA SER A 43 16.35 6.42 -11.33
C SER A 43 16.13 6.94 -9.92
N LYS A 44 15.57 8.15 -9.77
CA LYS A 44 15.28 8.74 -8.46
C LYS A 44 14.33 7.90 -7.62
N TRP A 45 13.29 7.37 -8.27
CA TRP A 45 12.32 6.48 -7.65
C TRP A 45 12.99 5.18 -7.15
N LYS A 46 13.82 4.55 -7.99
CA LYS A 46 14.60 3.36 -7.62
C LYS A 46 15.49 3.63 -6.42
N ASP A 47 16.27 4.72 -6.45
CA ASP A 47 17.21 5.06 -5.38
C ASP A 47 16.47 5.27 -4.04
N SER A 48 15.33 5.97 -4.08
CA SER A 48 14.50 6.20 -2.89
C SER A 48 13.91 4.89 -2.34
N THR A 49 13.47 4.01 -3.23
CA THR A 49 12.87 2.73 -2.88
C THR A 49 13.91 1.77 -2.30
N GLU A 50 15.12 1.72 -2.87
CA GLU A 50 16.21 0.91 -2.34
C GLU A 50 16.73 1.43 -1.00
N LEU A 51 16.78 2.75 -0.81
CA LEU A 51 17.09 3.36 0.48
C LEU A 51 16.07 2.94 1.54
N PHE A 52 14.78 3.01 1.19
CA PHE A 52 13.70 2.55 2.06
C PHE A 52 13.85 1.05 2.39
N LEU A 53 14.06 0.17 1.40
CA LEU A 53 14.22 -1.26 1.67
C LEU A 53 15.43 -1.53 2.58
N LYS A 54 16.53 -0.80 2.40
CA LYS A 54 17.72 -0.88 3.25
C LYS A 54 17.45 -0.41 4.68
N SER A 55 16.65 0.63 4.88
CA SER A 55 16.33 1.11 6.23
C SER A 55 15.50 0.12 7.04
N GLN A 56 14.88 -0.88 6.39
CA GLN A 56 14.11 -1.95 7.05
C GLN A 56 14.94 -3.16 7.48
N ILE A 57 16.24 -3.19 7.19
CA ILE A 57 17.14 -4.26 7.60
C ILE A 57 17.77 -3.89 8.95
N ASP A 58 17.64 -4.74 9.96
CA ASP A 58 18.24 -4.53 11.28
C ASP A 58 19.77 -4.33 11.19
N GLN A 59 20.28 -3.30 11.88
CA GLN A 59 21.70 -2.94 11.87
C GLN A 59 22.63 -4.04 12.44
N ASP A 60 22.11 -5.03 13.16
CA ASP A 60 22.89 -6.17 13.67
C ASP A 60 23.01 -7.33 12.69
N THR A 61 22.27 -7.31 11.58
CA THR A 61 22.33 -8.34 10.53
C THR A 61 23.25 -7.88 9.38
N VAL A 62 24.40 -7.28 9.70
CA VAL A 62 25.41 -6.91 8.70
C VAL A 62 26.11 -8.17 8.20
N THR A 63 25.53 -8.77 7.17
CA THR A 63 26.29 -9.53 6.17
C THR A 63 25.84 -9.06 4.79
N ASN A 64 26.52 -8.02 4.27
CA ASN A 64 26.87 -7.81 2.86
C ASN A 64 25.85 -8.17 1.74
N ILE A 65 24.55 -8.23 1.99
CA ILE A 65 23.54 -8.43 0.96
C ILE A 65 23.11 -7.05 0.49
N SER A 66 23.60 -6.68 -0.68
CA SER A 66 23.16 -5.51 -1.40
C SER A 66 21.70 -5.72 -1.85
N PHE A 67 20.76 -5.34 -0.98
CA PHE A 67 19.33 -5.54 -1.20
C PHE A 67 18.79 -4.49 -2.19
N HIS A 68 19.02 -4.75 -3.48
CA HIS A 68 18.64 -3.91 -4.61
C HIS A 68 17.40 -4.44 -5.34
N LEU A 69 16.70 -3.58 -6.06
CA LEU A 69 15.60 -4.00 -6.93
C LEU A 69 16.10 -4.96 -8.01
N LEU A 70 15.26 -5.94 -8.35
CA LEU A 70 15.49 -6.93 -9.41
C LEU A 70 15.25 -6.27 -10.78
N THR A 71 16.24 -5.52 -11.26
CA THR A 71 16.15 -4.82 -12.57
C THR A 71 16.28 -5.74 -13.78
N ASP A 72 16.71 -6.99 -13.56
CA ASP A 72 16.64 -8.07 -14.54
C ASP A 72 15.30 -8.80 -14.39
N PHE A 73 14.51 -8.84 -15.46
CA PHE A 73 13.17 -9.43 -15.42
C PHE A 73 13.20 -10.96 -15.28
N ASP A 74 14.24 -11.64 -15.74
CA ASP A 74 14.39 -13.09 -15.57
C ASP A 74 14.69 -13.45 -14.11
N GLN A 75 15.51 -12.63 -13.44
CA GLN A 75 15.73 -12.75 -11.99
C GLN A 75 14.46 -12.50 -11.20
N LEU A 76 13.67 -11.47 -11.56
CA LEU A 76 12.37 -11.22 -10.94
C LEU A 76 11.42 -12.42 -11.09
N LYS A 77 11.29 -12.98 -12.30
CA LYS A 77 10.48 -14.18 -12.53
C LYS A 77 10.95 -15.37 -11.68
N LYS A 78 12.26 -15.53 -11.49
CA LYS A 78 12.82 -16.60 -10.66
C LYS A 78 12.44 -16.41 -9.18
N SER A 79 12.62 -15.21 -8.63
CA SER A 79 12.22 -14.88 -7.25
C SER A 79 10.72 -15.08 -7.01
N VAL A 80 9.89 -14.73 -7.99
CA VAL A 80 8.43 -14.95 -7.91
C VAL A 80 8.08 -16.43 -7.94
N LYS A 81 8.75 -17.23 -8.78
CA LYS A 81 8.57 -18.70 -8.76
C LYS A 81 8.92 -19.28 -7.40
N GLU A 82 10.01 -18.83 -6.78
CA GLU A 82 10.39 -19.27 -5.43
C GLU A 82 9.31 -18.90 -4.39
N LEU A 83 8.74 -17.68 -4.46
CA LEU A 83 7.58 -17.31 -3.62
C LEU A 83 6.38 -18.26 -3.82
N THR A 84 6.00 -18.52 -5.08
CA THR A 84 4.84 -19.39 -5.37
C THR A 84 5.06 -20.84 -4.93
N VAL A 85 6.28 -21.37 -5.01
CA VAL A 85 6.65 -22.74 -4.59
C VAL A 85 6.65 -22.89 -3.07
N VAL A 86 7.07 -21.88 -2.32
CA VAL A 86 7.10 -21.88 -0.84
C VAL A 86 5.69 -21.76 -0.22
N LYS A 87 4.63 -21.91 -1.02
CA LYS A 87 3.23 -21.61 -0.65
C LYS A 87 3.07 -20.15 -0.19
N ALA A 88 3.54 -19.18 -0.96
CA ALA A 88 3.01 -17.82 -0.81
C ALA A 88 1.47 -17.88 -0.85
N ASN A 89 0.81 -17.24 0.11
CA ASN A 89 -0.64 -17.20 0.12
C ASN A 89 -1.12 -16.47 -1.15
N LYS A 90 -2.11 -17.03 -1.83
CA LYS A 90 -2.80 -16.41 -2.98
C LYS A 90 -3.18 -14.95 -2.70
N LEU A 91 -3.54 -14.62 -1.45
CA LEU A 91 -3.84 -13.25 -1.04
C LEU A 91 -2.65 -12.29 -1.20
N THR A 92 -1.44 -12.71 -0.84
CA THR A 92 -0.21 -11.91 -1.00
C THR A 92 0.03 -11.56 -2.46
N LEU A 93 -0.10 -12.53 -3.37
CA LEU A 93 0.09 -12.30 -4.80
C LEU A 93 -0.99 -11.36 -5.38
N TYR A 94 -2.22 -11.46 -4.86
CA TYR A 94 -3.31 -10.54 -5.22
C TYR A 94 -3.05 -9.12 -4.72
N LEU A 95 -2.50 -8.95 -3.51
CA LEU A 95 -2.08 -7.65 -2.98
C LEU A 95 -0.99 -7.03 -3.85
N VAL A 96 0.05 -7.80 -4.21
CA VAL A 96 1.09 -7.36 -5.15
C VAL A 96 0.46 -6.91 -6.46
N LEU A 97 -0.42 -7.73 -7.06
CA LEU A 97 -1.07 -7.37 -8.31
C LEU A 97 -1.99 -6.14 -8.18
N LEU A 98 -2.66 -5.95 -7.05
CA LEU A 98 -3.50 -4.78 -6.78
C LEU A 98 -2.65 -3.51 -6.76
N GLU A 99 -1.54 -3.54 -6.02
CA GLU A 99 -0.58 -2.44 -5.95
C GLU A 99 -0.01 -2.12 -7.33
N LEU A 100 0.34 -3.14 -8.12
CA LEU A 100 0.79 -2.94 -9.51
C LEU A 100 -0.28 -2.32 -10.40
N THR A 101 -1.52 -2.78 -10.26
CA THR A 101 -2.64 -2.33 -11.09
C THR A 101 -3.01 -0.87 -10.81
N LEU A 102 -2.85 -0.42 -9.57
CA LEU A 102 -3.22 0.92 -9.13
C LEU A 102 -2.04 1.91 -9.11
N PHE A 103 -0.81 1.42 -9.23
CA PHE A 103 0.38 2.25 -9.24
C PHE A 103 0.41 3.18 -10.45
N LYS A 104 0.46 4.50 -10.20
CA LYS A 104 0.67 5.51 -11.22
C LYS A 104 2.04 6.16 -11.07
N PRO A 105 2.94 6.02 -12.05
CA PRO A 105 4.26 6.65 -12.00
C PRO A 105 4.17 8.15 -12.32
N TYR A 106 5.33 8.80 -12.28
CA TYR A 106 5.53 10.20 -12.69
C TYR A 106 4.90 11.26 -11.80
N TYR A 107 4.53 10.89 -10.58
CA TYR A 107 4.26 11.84 -9.53
C TYR A 107 5.52 12.64 -9.14
N SER A 108 5.30 13.74 -8.43
CA SER A 108 6.37 14.56 -7.87
C SER A 108 7.26 13.76 -6.92
N LEU A 109 8.58 13.81 -7.17
CA LEU A 109 9.61 13.19 -6.34
C LEU A 109 10.44 14.26 -5.62
N GLY A 110 10.32 14.37 -4.29
CA GLY A 110 11.10 15.28 -3.45
C GLY A 110 10.59 16.70 -3.56
N ASP A 111 11.48 17.65 -3.25
CA ASP A 111 11.14 19.08 -3.25
C ASP A 111 10.95 19.65 -4.67
N ASN A 112 11.44 18.94 -5.71
CA ASN A 112 11.39 19.38 -7.09
C ASN A 112 10.12 18.89 -7.81
N THR A 113 8.97 19.31 -7.30
CA THR A 113 7.63 18.95 -7.80
C THR A 113 7.43 19.33 -9.28
N GLU A 114 8.09 20.39 -9.75
CA GLU A 114 7.87 20.90 -11.10
C GLU A 114 8.51 20.07 -12.23
N VAL A 115 9.59 19.33 -11.94
CA VAL A 115 10.40 18.68 -12.99
C VAL A 115 9.64 17.54 -13.69
N PHE A 116 8.71 16.91 -12.98
CA PHE A 116 7.98 15.74 -13.48
C PHE A 116 6.48 15.99 -13.68
N LYS A 117 5.98 17.21 -13.41
CA LYS A 117 4.55 17.53 -13.37
C LYS A 117 3.80 17.22 -14.68
N ASP A 118 4.49 17.35 -15.81
CA ASP A 118 3.95 17.17 -17.16
C ASP A 118 4.14 15.74 -17.71
N LEU A 119 4.79 14.87 -16.96
CA LEU A 119 4.97 13.47 -17.35
C LEU A 119 3.69 12.68 -17.09
N ARG A 120 3.31 11.87 -18.09
CA ARG A 120 2.17 10.97 -18.04
C ARG A 120 2.57 9.63 -18.67
N ILE A 121 1.81 8.59 -18.35
CA ILE A 121 1.87 7.31 -19.06
C ILE A 121 1.64 7.59 -20.54
N TYR A 122 2.52 7.05 -21.39
CA TYR A 122 2.49 7.24 -22.83
C TYR A 122 1.32 6.48 -23.48
N ASP A 123 1.11 5.23 -23.06
CA ASP A 123 0.09 4.34 -23.63
C ASP A 123 -0.51 3.43 -22.55
N GLU A 124 -1.68 3.83 -22.04
CA GLU A 124 -2.43 3.12 -20.99
C GLU A 124 -2.84 1.69 -21.42
N GLU A 125 -3.12 1.47 -22.71
CA GLU A 125 -3.51 0.15 -23.21
C GLU A 125 -2.31 -0.82 -23.28
N LYS A 126 -1.13 -0.33 -23.68
CA LYS A 126 0.11 -1.12 -23.57
C LYS A 126 0.46 -1.40 -22.11
N LEU A 127 0.29 -0.43 -21.22
CA LEU A 127 0.53 -0.63 -19.80
C LEU A 127 -0.40 -1.70 -19.22
N LYS A 128 -1.69 -1.65 -19.57
CA LYS A 128 -2.68 -2.67 -19.21
C LYS A 128 -2.31 -4.06 -19.73
N LYS A 129 -1.80 -4.17 -20.96
CA LYS A 129 -1.26 -5.44 -21.50
C LYS A 129 -0.05 -5.94 -20.69
N LYS A 130 0.84 -5.04 -20.26
CA LYS A 130 1.99 -5.38 -19.40
C LYS A 130 1.53 -5.86 -18.02
N LEU A 131 0.54 -5.22 -17.41
CA LEU A 131 -0.08 -5.66 -16.15
C LEU A 131 -0.71 -7.05 -16.27
N ARG A 132 -1.45 -7.31 -17.36
CA ARG A 132 -2.01 -8.64 -17.66
C ARG A 132 -0.91 -9.70 -17.81
N PHE A 133 0.23 -9.35 -18.38
CA PHE A 133 1.39 -10.24 -18.44
C PHE A 133 2.00 -10.48 -17.05
N PHE A 134 2.11 -9.45 -16.20
CA PHE A 134 2.57 -9.61 -14.82
C PHE A 134 1.65 -10.49 -13.99
N ALA A 135 0.33 -10.36 -14.14
CA ALA A 135 -0.65 -11.27 -13.52
C ALA A 135 -0.32 -12.74 -13.83
N LYS A 136 -0.04 -13.08 -15.09
CA LYS A 136 0.38 -14.45 -15.47
C LYS A 136 1.66 -14.89 -14.78
N THR A 137 2.65 -14.00 -14.63
CA THR A 137 3.90 -14.34 -13.94
C THR A 137 3.72 -14.56 -12.44
N LEU A 138 2.67 -13.98 -11.86
CA LEU A 138 2.25 -14.19 -10.47
C LEU A 138 1.30 -15.39 -10.31
N ASP A 139 1.06 -16.18 -11.37
CA ASP A 139 0.06 -17.26 -11.40
C ASP A 139 -1.37 -16.79 -11.07
N ILE A 140 -1.72 -15.60 -11.56
CA ILE A 140 -3.03 -14.97 -11.41
C ILE A 140 -3.68 -14.81 -12.79
N ASP A 141 -4.99 -15.05 -12.84
CA ASP A 141 -5.80 -14.79 -14.04
C ASP A 141 -5.67 -13.31 -14.49
N PRO A 142 -5.25 -13.04 -15.75
CA PRO A 142 -5.11 -11.68 -16.27
C PRO A 142 -6.35 -10.80 -16.17
N ASP A 143 -7.55 -11.38 -16.16
CA ASP A 143 -8.79 -10.62 -16.07
C ASP A 143 -8.99 -9.98 -14.68
N VAL A 144 -8.26 -10.44 -13.67
CA VAL A 144 -8.18 -9.81 -12.34
C VAL A 144 -7.76 -8.35 -12.45
N VAL A 145 -6.85 -8.00 -13.37
CA VAL A 145 -6.41 -6.61 -13.57
C VAL A 145 -7.59 -5.70 -13.91
N GLY A 146 -8.47 -6.14 -14.82
CA GLY A 146 -9.66 -5.38 -15.20
C GLY A 146 -10.66 -5.27 -14.06
N ARG A 147 -10.85 -6.37 -13.30
CA ARG A 147 -11.71 -6.38 -12.11
C ARG A 147 -11.22 -5.43 -11.03
N PHE A 148 -9.92 -5.41 -10.74
CA PHE A 148 -9.33 -4.50 -9.76
C PHE A 148 -9.54 -3.03 -10.15
N GLN A 149 -9.29 -2.67 -11.42
CA GLN A 149 -9.53 -1.32 -11.90
C GLN A 149 -10.99 -0.91 -11.74
N SER A 150 -11.93 -1.79 -12.11
CA SER A 150 -13.37 -1.55 -11.99
C SER A 150 -13.82 -1.43 -10.54
N ASN A 151 -13.45 -2.39 -9.70
CA ASN A 151 -13.83 -2.44 -8.29
C ASN A 151 -13.23 -1.27 -7.51
N TYR A 152 -11.99 -0.87 -7.83
CA TYR A 152 -11.36 0.30 -7.20
C TYR A 152 -12.09 1.59 -7.57
N LYS A 153 -12.44 1.77 -8.85
CA LYS A 153 -13.23 2.92 -9.30
C LYS A 153 -14.59 2.98 -8.59
N GLU A 154 -15.30 1.86 -8.54
CA GLU A 154 -16.59 1.74 -7.86
C GLU A 154 -16.46 2.04 -6.36
N ALA A 155 -15.41 1.54 -5.70
CA ALA A 155 -15.15 1.80 -4.29
C ALA A 155 -14.88 3.29 -4.05
N ILE A 156 -14.03 3.94 -4.85
CA ILE A 156 -13.78 5.39 -4.75
C ILE A 156 -15.08 6.19 -4.91
N GLU A 157 -15.88 5.89 -5.94
CA GLU A 157 -17.16 6.54 -6.19
C GLU A 157 -18.15 6.35 -5.03
N GLY A 158 -18.25 5.11 -4.54
CA GLY A 158 -19.17 4.73 -3.47
C GLY A 158 -18.77 5.28 -2.10
N ILE A 159 -17.49 5.31 -1.77
CA ILE A 159 -16.97 5.84 -0.50
C ILE A 159 -17.08 7.36 -0.46
N LYS A 160 -16.75 8.03 -1.58
CA LYS A 160 -16.78 9.49 -1.67
C LYS A 160 -18.20 10.06 -1.86
N GLY A 161 -19.13 9.27 -2.41
CA GLY A 161 -20.47 9.73 -2.76
C GLY A 161 -20.55 10.50 -4.08
N GLY A 162 -19.63 10.25 -5.02
CA GLY A 162 -19.60 10.89 -6.34
C GLY A 162 -18.32 10.66 -7.12
N PHE A 163 -18.39 10.69 -8.46
CA PHE A 163 -17.23 10.49 -9.33
C PHE A 163 -16.34 11.74 -9.36
N ASN A 164 -15.06 11.56 -9.05
CA ASN A 164 -14.03 12.56 -9.32
C ASN A 164 -12.82 11.89 -10.01
N PRO A 165 -12.61 12.13 -11.32
CA PRO A 165 -11.55 11.48 -12.08
C PRO A 165 -10.14 11.88 -11.62
N TRP A 166 -9.98 13.00 -10.93
CA TRP A 166 -8.68 13.45 -10.41
C TRP A 166 -8.13 12.52 -9.34
N ILE A 167 -8.98 11.93 -8.49
CA ILE A 167 -8.56 11.04 -7.39
C ILE A 167 -7.97 9.75 -7.93
N LEU A 168 -8.49 9.26 -9.07
CA LEU A 168 -7.89 8.12 -9.75
C LEU A 168 -6.46 8.43 -10.23
N GLY A 169 -6.09 9.69 -10.43
CA GLY A 169 -4.76 10.13 -10.87
C GLY A 169 -3.73 10.33 -9.76
N VAL A 170 -4.13 10.35 -8.49
CA VAL A 170 -3.28 10.71 -7.33
C VAL A 170 -2.63 9.48 -6.65
N VAL A 171 -2.92 8.27 -7.13
CA VAL A 171 -2.40 7.03 -6.54
C VAL A 171 -0.91 6.84 -6.91
N GLY A 172 -0.01 7.49 -6.16
CA GLY A 172 1.42 7.21 -6.18
C GLY A 172 1.75 5.83 -5.58
N ALA A 173 3.02 5.58 -5.25
CA ALA A 173 3.46 4.33 -4.58
C ALA A 173 3.02 4.27 -3.10
N VAL A 174 1.72 4.42 -2.84
CA VAL A 174 1.18 4.27 -1.49
C VAL A 174 0.76 2.82 -1.32
N LEU A 175 1.64 2.02 -0.70
CA LEU A 175 1.34 0.64 -0.32
C LEU A 175 0.02 0.55 0.46
N LEU A 176 -0.74 -0.53 0.30
CA LEU A 176 -1.90 -0.80 1.14
C LEU A 176 -1.44 -0.82 2.60
N VAL A 177 -1.84 0.19 3.37
CA VAL A 177 -1.52 0.31 4.78
C VAL A 177 -2.70 -0.21 5.57
N VAL A 178 -2.60 -1.46 6.01
CA VAL A 178 -3.51 -1.99 7.02
C VAL A 178 -2.94 -1.58 8.37
N VAL A 179 -3.49 -0.55 8.98
CA VAL A 179 -2.94 0.04 10.21
C VAL A 179 -3.01 -0.96 11.37
N ALA A 180 -1.88 -1.33 11.92
CA ALA A 180 -1.81 -2.32 13.00
C ALA A 180 -2.10 -1.81 14.41
N ALA A 181 -2.26 -0.49 14.63
CA ALA A 181 -3.03 0.04 15.77
C ALA A 181 -4.43 -0.60 15.84
N PHE A 182 -4.87 -1.08 14.68
CA PHE A 182 -6.11 -1.75 14.31
C PHE A 182 -6.35 -3.11 14.93
N PHE A 183 -5.26 -3.82 15.19
CA PHE A 183 -5.21 -5.27 15.09
C PHE A 183 -5.18 -5.95 16.46
N THR A 184 -6.18 -6.79 16.70
CA THR A 184 -6.31 -7.67 17.85
C THR A 184 -5.43 -8.91 17.70
N PRO A 185 -5.00 -9.53 18.82
CA PRO A 185 -4.25 -10.79 18.79
C PRO A 185 -4.93 -11.92 17.98
N ALA A 186 -6.26 -11.88 17.85
CA ALA A 186 -7.03 -12.87 17.08
C ALA A 186 -6.69 -12.82 15.58
N ILE A 187 -6.65 -11.63 14.99
CA ILE A 187 -6.35 -11.49 13.56
C ILE A 187 -4.86 -11.63 13.29
N ALA A 188 -4.03 -11.18 14.23
CA ALA A 188 -2.62 -11.44 14.17
C ALA A 188 -2.30 -12.96 14.20
N ALA A 189 -3.07 -13.75 14.96
CA ALA A 189 -2.98 -15.21 14.97
C ALA A 189 -3.60 -15.86 13.71
N LEU A 190 -4.65 -15.28 13.13
CA LEU A 190 -5.27 -15.77 11.89
C LEU A 190 -4.37 -15.50 10.67
N LEU A 191 -3.75 -14.34 10.61
CA LEU A 191 -2.84 -13.94 9.55
C LEU A 191 -1.41 -14.41 9.81
N ALA A 192 -1.07 -14.90 11.00
CA ALA A 192 0.26 -15.45 11.32
C ALA A 192 0.73 -16.54 10.36
N PRO A 193 -0.09 -17.53 9.95
CA PRO A 193 0.31 -18.49 8.93
C PRO A 193 0.62 -17.87 7.56
N ILE A 194 0.13 -16.65 7.30
CA ILE A 194 0.19 -15.94 6.02
C ILE A 194 1.36 -14.94 6.01
N LEU A 195 1.41 -14.10 7.03
CA LEU A 195 2.33 -12.98 7.18
C LEU A 195 3.52 -13.34 8.05
N ALA A 196 3.48 -14.43 8.81
CA ALA A 196 4.57 -14.90 9.67
C ALA A 196 4.74 -16.44 9.59
N PRO A 197 4.81 -17.05 8.40
CA PRO A 197 4.94 -18.50 8.27
C PRO A 197 6.17 -19.01 9.01
N GLY A 198 5.98 -20.07 9.82
CA GLY A 198 7.02 -20.65 10.68
C GLY A 198 7.13 -20.03 12.08
N LEU A 199 6.47 -18.89 12.34
CA LEU A 199 6.33 -18.34 13.68
C LEU A 199 5.01 -18.83 14.29
N SER A 200 5.00 -19.04 15.61
CA SER A 200 3.79 -19.43 16.35
C SER A 200 3.59 -18.59 17.61
N GLY A 201 2.36 -18.59 18.13
CA GLY A 201 1.99 -17.88 19.36
C GLY A 201 2.27 -16.37 19.29
N ALA A 202 2.72 -15.80 20.42
CA ALA A 202 2.95 -14.37 20.55
C ALA A 202 3.98 -13.82 19.54
N ALA A 203 4.97 -14.62 19.14
CA ALA A 203 5.96 -14.19 18.15
C ALA A 203 5.36 -14.04 16.74
N ALA A 204 4.42 -14.92 16.37
CA ALA A 204 3.71 -14.81 15.09
C ALA A 204 2.75 -13.62 15.07
N VAL A 205 2.04 -13.43 16.19
CA VAL A 205 1.15 -12.30 16.41
C VAL A 205 1.93 -10.98 16.33
N SER A 206 3.05 -10.87 17.04
CA SER A 206 3.92 -9.68 17.00
C SER A 206 4.57 -9.48 15.64
N ALA A 207 4.94 -10.54 14.91
CA ALA A 207 5.49 -10.44 13.57
C ALA A 207 4.43 -10.00 12.55
N VAL A 208 3.16 -10.39 12.70
CA VAL A 208 2.04 -9.91 11.88
C VAL A 208 1.69 -8.47 12.21
N LEU A 209 1.62 -8.12 13.50
CA LEU A 209 1.41 -6.75 13.94
C LEU A 209 2.54 -5.85 13.44
N ALA A 210 3.80 -6.26 13.58
CA ALA A 210 4.95 -5.59 12.98
C ALA A 210 4.85 -5.55 11.45
N ALA A 211 4.46 -6.66 10.80
CA ALA A 211 4.17 -6.74 9.35
C ALA A 211 3.16 -5.73 8.90
N LEU A 212 2.23 -5.31 9.75
CA LEU A 212 1.19 -4.36 9.40
C LEU A 212 1.44 -2.98 10.06
N GLY A 213 2.65 -2.76 10.63
CA GLY A 213 3.10 -1.47 11.19
C GLY A 213 2.73 -1.21 12.66
N GLY A 214 2.69 -2.24 13.52
CA GLY A 214 2.03 -2.22 14.84
C GLY A 214 2.89 -2.60 16.03
N GLY A 215 4.20 -2.73 15.86
CA GLY A 215 5.11 -3.08 16.97
C GLY A 215 5.11 -2.07 18.12
N ALA A 216 4.71 -0.82 17.88
CA ALA A 216 4.90 0.28 18.83
C ALA A 216 3.71 0.55 19.78
N ILE A 217 2.47 0.28 19.37
CA ILE A 217 1.27 0.74 20.12
C ILE A 217 0.90 -0.20 21.28
N ALA A 218 1.29 -1.47 21.22
CA ALA A 218 0.98 -2.45 22.26
C ALA A 218 1.72 -2.20 23.59
N ALA A 219 2.72 -1.32 23.65
CA ALA A 219 3.59 -1.11 24.82
C ALA A 219 3.20 0.08 25.72
N GLY A 220 2.00 0.65 25.59
CA GLY A 220 1.39 1.51 26.62
C GLY A 220 2.16 2.79 27.02
N GLY A 221 3.09 3.25 26.21
CA GLY A 221 3.80 4.52 26.36
C GLY A 221 3.98 5.17 25.00
N PHE A 222 4.47 6.41 24.94
CA PHE A 222 4.82 7.18 23.73
C PHE A 222 5.94 6.49 22.90
N GLY A 223 5.72 5.23 22.51
CA GLY A 223 6.71 4.24 22.12
C GLY A 223 7.21 4.43 20.70
N MET A 224 8.53 4.55 20.60
CA MET A 224 9.40 4.49 19.42
C MET A 224 8.72 4.25 18.06
N ALA A 225 8.90 5.25 17.20
CA ALA A 225 8.78 5.19 15.75
C ALA A 225 9.20 3.82 15.18
N GLY A 226 8.22 3.02 14.76
CA GLY A 226 8.47 1.75 14.10
C GLY A 226 7.32 1.45 13.16
N GLY A 227 7.54 1.65 11.86
CA GLY A 227 6.69 1.11 10.81
C GLY A 227 5.81 2.08 10.03
N PHE A 228 6.25 3.32 9.77
CA PHE A 228 5.73 4.10 8.63
C PHE A 228 6.86 4.91 7.99
N ALA A 229 7.42 4.39 6.89
CA ALA A 229 7.93 5.24 5.83
C ALA A 229 6.94 5.12 4.67
N VAL A 230 5.85 5.89 4.75
CA VAL A 230 4.98 6.03 3.58
C VAL A 230 5.75 6.91 2.59
N ILE A 231 6.21 6.30 1.51
CA ILE A 231 6.62 7.02 0.31
C ILE A 231 5.32 7.65 -0.26
N VAL A 232 4.86 8.78 0.29
CA VAL A 232 3.86 9.63 -0.39
C VAL A 232 4.60 10.42 -1.45
N ALA A 233 5.12 9.68 -2.41
CA ALA A 233 5.63 10.27 -3.61
C ALA A 233 4.42 10.47 -4.53
N GLY A 234 3.81 11.62 -4.28
CA GLY A 234 2.52 12.10 -4.78
C GLY A 234 2.38 13.60 -4.54
N GLY A 235 3.46 14.29 -4.12
CA GLY A 235 3.49 15.74 -3.89
C GLY A 235 4.07 16.22 -2.55
N ALA A 236 4.15 15.39 -1.50
CA ALA A 236 4.51 15.92 -0.17
C ALA A 236 5.37 15.05 0.77
N ILE A 237 5.69 13.78 0.49
CA ILE A 237 6.48 12.99 1.47
C ILE A 237 7.56 12.16 0.79
N LEU A 238 8.62 12.87 0.43
CA LEU A 238 9.98 12.34 0.39
C LEU A 238 10.79 13.15 1.40
N GLY A 239 10.64 12.83 2.69
CA GLY A 239 11.28 13.58 3.77
C GLY A 239 10.70 13.36 5.17
N ALA A 240 9.49 12.80 5.32
CA ALA A 240 9.05 12.35 6.63
C ALA A 240 9.91 11.15 7.04
N GLY A 241 10.80 11.36 8.02
CA GLY A 241 11.53 10.28 8.66
C GLY A 241 10.57 9.23 9.20
N ALA A 242 11.08 8.01 9.39
CA ALA A 242 10.38 6.97 10.13
C ALA A 242 9.84 7.55 11.45
N GLY A 243 8.52 7.58 11.64
CA GLY A 243 7.89 8.09 12.87
C GLY A 243 6.61 8.92 12.71
N VAL A 244 6.20 9.29 11.50
CA VAL A 244 4.90 9.97 11.30
C VAL A 244 3.76 8.94 11.34
N GLY A 245 2.91 9.02 12.36
CA GLY A 245 1.76 8.12 12.50
C GLY A 245 0.69 8.36 11.42
N VAL A 246 -0.02 7.29 11.01
CA VAL A 246 -1.04 7.32 9.93
C VAL A 246 -2.12 8.38 10.12
N GLY A 247 -2.52 8.66 11.37
CA GLY A 247 -3.47 9.75 11.65
C GLY A 247 -2.96 11.13 11.20
N ASN A 248 -1.65 11.39 11.26
CA ASN A 248 -1.09 12.66 10.74
C ASN A 248 -1.10 12.68 9.21
N LEU A 249 -0.86 11.53 8.56
CA LEU A 249 -0.96 11.43 7.10
C LEU A 249 -2.38 11.72 6.62
N PHE A 250 -3.38 11.13 7.27
CA PHE A 250 -4.79 11.38 6.97
C PHE A 250 -5.20 12.82 7.28
N ALA A 251 -4.69 13.41 8.36
CA ALA A 251 -4.85 14.83 8.66
C ALA A 251 -4.15 15.75 7.62
N GLN A 252 -3.14 15.26 6.90
CA GLN A 252 -2.50 16.02 5.81
C GLN A 252 -3.18 15.82 4.46
N SER A 253 -3.69 14.62 4.19
CA SER A 253 -4.34 14.28 2.92
C SER A 253 -5.46 13.25 3.10
N PRO A 254 -6.74 13.70 3.05
CA PRO A 254 -7.90 12.80 3.12
C PRO A 254 -7.97 11.82 1.95
N ASP A 255 -7.41 12.18 0.79
CA ASP A 255 -7.39 11.32 -0.40
C ASP A 255 -6.54 10.05 -0.17
N MET A 256 -5.60 10.08 0.78
CA MET A 256 -4.89 8.87 1.21
C MET A 256 -5.83 7.91 1.94
N ALA A 257 -6.65 8.39 2.87
CA ALA A 257 -7.62 7.56 3.57
C ALA A 257 -8.64 6.96 2.59
N LEU A 258 -9.11 7.75 1.63
CA LEU A 258 -10.00 7.28 0.56
C LEU A 258 -9.36 6.19 -0.31
N THR A 259 -8.11 6.40 -0.74
CA THR A 259 -7.37 5.43 -1.56
C THR A 259 -7.17 4.11 -0.81
N GLN A 260 -6.78 4.18 0.46
CA GLN A 260 -6.57 2.99 1.31
C GLN A 260 -7.87 2.25 1.57
N ALA A 261 -8.95 2.98 1.87
CA ALA A 261 -10.27 2.43 2.07
C ALA A 261 -10.80 1.71 0.83
N ALA A 262 -10.60 2.31 -0.36
CA ALA A 262 -11.01 1.72 -1.62
C ALA A 262 -10.18 0.46 -1.97
N LYS A 263 -8.86 0.48 -1.74
CA LYS A 263 -8.01 -0.71 -1.90
C LYS A 263 -8.46 -1.85 -0.97
N LEU A 264 -8.79 -1.54 0.28
CA LEU A 264 -9.28 -2.53 1.23
C LEU A 264 -10.63 -3.11 0.80
N GLU A 265 -11.56 -2.30 0.30
CA GLU A 265 -12.83 -2.80 -0.26
C GLU A 265 -12.60 -3.76 -1.44
N VAL A 266 -11.65 -3.45 -2.35
CA VAL A 266 -11.29 -4.36 -3.45
C VAL A 266 -10.79 -5.69 -2.91
N ILE A 267 -9.88 -5.68 -1.93
CA ILE A 267 -9.37 -6.91 -1.31
C ILE A 267 -10.49 -7.67 -0.59
N MET A 268 -11.40 -6.98 0.09
CA MET A 268 -12.56 -7.61 0.73
C MET A 268 -13.47 -8.30 -0.28
N LYS A 269 -13.77 -7.65 -1.42
CA LYS A 269 -14.52 -8.27 -2.51
C LYS A 269 -13.84 -9.56 -2.98
N GLU A 270 -12.52 -9.57 -3.14
CA GLU A 270 -11.77 -10.77 -3.55
C GLU A 270 -11.73 -11.85 -2.46
N ILE A 271 -11.58 -11.50 -1.18
CA ILE A 271 -11.61 -12.46 -0.06
C ILE A 271 -12.98 -13.15 0.00
N VAL A 272 -14.06 -12.36 -0.03
CA VAL A 272 -15.44 -12.88 0.02
C VAL A 272 -15.73 -13.72 -1.23
N TYR A 273 -15.38 -13.22 -2.42
CA TYR A 273 -15.67 -13.88 -3.69
C TYR A 273 -14.84 -15.15 -3.93
N ILE A 274 -13.52 -15.11 -3.66
CA ILE A 274 -12.60 -16.21 -3.97
C ILE A 274 -12.52 -17.22 -2.83
N GLN A 275 -12.41 -16.75 -1.59
CA GLN A 275 -12.13 -17.63 -0.45
C GLN A 275 -13.40 -18.08 0.27
N LYS A 276 -14.54 -17.41 0.01
CA LYS A 276 -15.80 -17.61 0.75
C LYS A 276 -15.60 -17.54 2.27
N ASP A 277 -14.58 -16.82 2.70
CA ASP A 277 -14.17 -16.74 4.09
C ASP A 277 -14.86 -15.55 4.76
N ILE A 278 -16.12 -15.77 5.12
CA ILE A 278 -16.94 -14.78 5.82
C ILE A 278 -16.32 -14.43 7.18
N ARG A 279 -15.58 -15.35 7.80
CA ARG A 279 -14.92 -15.10 9.10
C ARG A 279 -13.83 -14.06 8.95
N LEU A 280 -12.95 -14.22 7.96
CA LEU A 280 -11.91 -13.24 7.65
C LEU A 280 -12.51 -11.87 7.28
N ALA A 281 -13.61 -11.83 6.53
CA ALA A 281 -14.31 -10.58 6.22
C ALA A 281 -14.86 -9.86 7.47
N GLN A 282 -15.50 -10.61 8.39
CA GLN A 282 -16.01 -10.04 9.66
C GLN A 282 -14.90 -9.54 10.57
N GLU A 283 -13.77 -10.24 10.58
CA GLU A 283 -12.57 -9.83 11.30
C GLU A 283 -11.99 -8.52 10.74
N ILE A 284 -11.88 -8.40 9.41
CA ILE A 284 -11.45 -7.15 8.76
C ILE A 284 -12.43 -5.99 9.07
N ILE A 285 -13.74 -6.24 9.12
CA ILE A 285 -14.75 -5.23 9.49
C ILE A 285 -14.58 -4.76 10.94
N LYS A 286 -14.29 -5.69 11.85
CA LYS A 286 -14.04 -5.37 13.26
C LYS A 286 -12.83 -4.44 13.39
N GLU A 287 -11.77 -4.70 12.62
CA GLU A 287 -10.55 -3.90 12.65
C GLU A 287 -10.77 -2.52 12.02
N GLN A 288 -11.54 -2.44 10.94
CA GLN A 288 -11.95 -1.14 10.39
C GLN A 288 -12.72 -0.29 11.42
N ARG A 289 -13.56 -0.90 12.28
CA ARG A 289 -14.23 -0.18 13.38
C ARG A 289 -13.25 0.32 14.42
N GLN A 290 -12.26 -0.50 14.80
CA GLN A 290 -11.22 -0.10 15.76
C GLN A 290 -10.35 1.03 15.17
N ALA A 291 -10.10 0.99 13.86
CA ALA A 291 -9.42 2.02 13.10
C ALA A 291 -10.06 3.38 13.20
N ILE A 292 -11.34 3.40 12.92
CA ILE A 292 -12.14 4.60 12.96
C ILE A 292 -12.15 5.19 14.38
N ARG A 293 -12.35 4.37 15.41
CA ARG A 293 -12.38 4.82 16.82
C ARG A 293 -11.09 5.50 17.27
N SER A 294 -9.94 4.91 16.95
CA SER A 294 -8.68 5.52 17.37
C SER A 294 -8.35 6.80 16.59
N LEU A 295 -8.79 6.92 15.33
CA LEU A 295 -8.69 8.18 14.60
C LEU A 295 -9.64 9.24 15.18
N GLU A 296 -10.82 8.83 15.67
CA GLU A 296 -11.75 9.69 16.42
C GLU A 296 -11.12 10.16 17.74
N ASP A 297 -10.48 9.26 18.51
CA ASP A 297 -9.76 9.63 19.75
C ASP A 297 -8.66 10.67 19.46
N LYS A 298 -7.93 10.48 18.35
CA LYS A 298 -6.91 11.42 17.90
C LYS A 298 -7.51 12.76 17.45
N LEU A 299 -8.65 12.74 16.77
CA LEU A 299 -9.37 13.95 16.39
C LEU A 299 -9.81 14.73 17.64
N ASP A 300 -10.29 14.04 18.67
CA ASP A 300 -10.66 14.63 19.96
C ASP A 300 -9.45 15.26 20.65
N GLU A 301 -8.29 14.59 20.65
CA GLU A 301 -7.04 15.13 21.19
C GLU A 301 -6.60 16.40 20.45
N LEU A 302 -6.59 16.36 19.12
CA LEU A 302 -6.25 17.52 18.29
C LEU A 302 -7.23 18.68 18.49
N SER A 303 -8.52 18.39 18.66
CA SER A 303 -9.56 19.40 18.87
C SER A 303 -9.49 20.07 20.25
N ARG A 304 -8.88 19.41 21.24
CA ARG A 304 -8.67 19.96 22.59
C ARG A 304 -7.42 20.84 22.70
N ASN A 305 -6.44 20.68 21.82
CA ASN A 305 -5.25 21.52 21.80
C ASN A 305 -5.58 22.89 21.19
N HIS A 306 -5.33 23.97 21.94
CA HIS A 306 -5.69 25.35 21.56
C HIS A 306 -4.85 25.94 20.41
N ASP A 307 -3.81 25.24 19.96
CA ASP A 307 -3.02 25.64 18.79
C ASP A 307 -3.75 25.24 17.50
N LYS A 308 -4.45 26.23 16.94
CA LYS A 308 -5.29 26.12 15.73
C LYS A 308 -4.58 25.40 14.57
N ASN A 309 -4.96 24.15 14.34
CA ASN A 309 -4.72 23.48 13.06
C ASN A 309 -6.04 23.02 12.44
N ASN A 310 -7.00 23.95 12.29
CA ASN A 310 -8.35 23.70 11.74
C ASN A 310 -8.33 22.85 10.46
N LYS A 311 -7.32 23.03 9.60
CA LYS A 311 -7.19 22.27 8.36
C LYS A 311 -6.85 20.79 8.60
N GLU A 312 -5.99 20.49 9.57
CA GLU A 312 -5.67 19.10 9.93
C GLU A 312 -6.87 18.40 10.57
N ILE A 313 -7.62 19.12 11.41
CA ILE A 313 -8.89 18.66 12.00
C ILE A 313 -9.90 18.34 10.90
N GLU A 314 -10.18 19.29 10.00
CA GLU A 314 -11.12 19.12 8.87
C GLU A 314 -10.70 17.95 7.96
N ASN A 315 -9.41 17.82 7.68
CA ASN A 315 -8.89 16.72 6.88
C ASN A 315 -9.03 15.36 7.59
N LEU A 316 -8.79 15.30 8.90
CA LEU A 316 -8.93 14.09 9.68
C LEU A 316 -10.40 13.68 9.81
N GLU A 317 -11.31 14.64 10.02
CA GLU A 317 -12.77 14.41 9.98
C GLU A 317 -13.20 13.78 8.66
N LYS A 318 -12.77 14.37 7.54
CA LYS A 318 -13.06 13.86 6.20
C LYS A 318 -12.46 12.48 5.95
N SER A 319 -11.28 12.21 6.50
CA SER A 319 -10.65 10.89 6.42
C SER A 319 -11.45 9.84 7.18
N ILE A 320 -11.92 10.17 8.38
CA ILE A 320 -12.80 9.32 9.20
C ILE A 320 -14.13 9.06 8.47
N GLU A 321 -14.69 10.08 7.81
CA GLU A 321 -15.91 9.93 6.99
C GLU A 321 -15.71 8.90 5.87
N PHE A 322 -14.62 8.99 5.10
CA PHE A 322 -14.30 8.00 4.08
C PHE A 322 -14.17 6.59 4.64
N LEU A 323 -13.48 6.43 5.78
CA LEU A 323 -13.34 5.13 6.43
C LEU A 323 -14.69 4.57 6.91
N ARG A 324 -15.58 5.42 7.46
CA ARG A 324 -16.94 5.02 7.87
C ARG A 324 -17.80 4.59 6.69
N ASN A 325 -17.73 5.32 5.56
CA ASN A 325 -18.46 4.96 4.34
C ASN A 325 -17.96 3.62 3.78
N ALA A 326 -16.64 3.40 3.77
CA ALA A 326 -16.05 2.13 3.37
C ALA A 326 -16.44 0.97 4.31
N LEU A 327 -16.42 1.21 5.63
CA LEU A 327 -16.86 0.23 6.62
C LEU A 327 -18.30 -0.22 6.38
N LYS A 328 -19.21 0.72 6.07
CA LYS A 328 -20.61 0.41 5.77
C LYS A 328 -20.72 -0.49 4.52
N ARG A 329 -20.04 -0.12 3.44
CA ARG A 329 -20.01 -0.90 2.19
C ARG A 329 -19.43 -2.31 2.41
N ASN A 330 -18.37 -2.40 3.21
CA ASN A 330 -17.73 -3.67 3.56
C ASN A 330 -18.64 -4.59 4.39
N GLN A 331 -19.46 -4.02 5.29
CA GLN A 331 -20.48 -4.78 6.02
C GLN A 331 -21.53 -5.37 5.06
N ASP A 332 -22.00 -4.58 4.09
CA ASP A 332 -22.97 -5.03 3.10
C ASP A 332 -22.43 -6.19 2.24
N LEU A 333 -21.12 -6.20 1.94
CA LEU A 333 -20.46 -7.31 1.24
C LEU A 333 -20.40 -8.60 2.07
N SER A 334 -20.27 -8.49 3.39
CA SER A 334 -20.14 -9.64 4.29
C SER A 334 -21.46 -10.32 4.66
N ASN A 335 -22.59 -9.67 4.33
CA ASN A 335 -23.95 -10.12 4.61
C ASN A 335 -24.64 -10.78 3.41
N GLN A 336 -23.95 -10.87 2.26
CA GLN A 336 -24.42 -11.52 1.01
C GLN A 336 -23.97 -12.97 0.93
#